data_AF-A0A5B7F6Z6-F1
#
_entry.id   AF-A0A5B7F6Z6-F1
#
_cell.length_a   1.000
_cell.length_b   1.000
_cell.length_c   1.000
_cell.angle_alpha   90.00
_cell.angle_beta   90.00
_cell.angle_gamma   90.00
#
_symmetry.space_group_name_H-M   'P 1'
#
loop_
_entity.id
_entity.type
_entity.pdbx_description
1 polymer ?
#
loop_
_entity_poly.entity_id
_entity_poly.type
_entity_poly.pdbx_seq_one_letter_code
_entity_poly.pdbx_strand_id
1 'polypeptide(L)'
;MMSSIQTATTSAGELKAKRSRISLFIEKKLVTVKCQEGGNGANFITRTLQLPQSTVSIVIKQAASVKKACETAFILTPSTR
;
A
#
# COMPACT_ATOMS: atom_id res chain seq x y z
N MET A 1 -58.19 -18.22 -6.67
CA MET A 1 -57.28 -17.06 -6.75
C MET A 1 -56.40 -17.07 -5.52
N MET A 2 -55.08 -17.22 -5.67
CA MET A 2 -54.13 -17.05 -4.58
C MET A 2 -53.00 -16.14 -5.08
N SER A 3 -52.83 -15.00 -4.40
CA SER A 3 -51.78 -14.02 -4.67
C SER A 3 -50.50 -14.51 -4.01
N SER A 4 -49.48 -14.79 -4.82
CA SER A 4 -48.13 -15.12 -4.34
C SER A 4 -47.37 -13.81 -4.09
N ILE A 5 -47.27 -13.41 -2.83
CA ILE A 5 -46.44 -12.28 -2.42
C ILE A 5 -44.98 -12.75 -2.49
N GLN A 6 -44.27 -12.34 -3.54
CA GLN A 6 -42.81 -12.49 -3.61
C GLN A 6 -42.18 -11.49 -2.65
N THR A 7 -41.67 -11.97 -1.53
CA THR A 7 -40.78 -11.22 -0.64
C THR A 7 -39.46 -10.99 -1.37
N ALA A 8 -39.33 -9.85 -2.03
CA ALA A 8 -38.06 -9.37 -2.56
C ALA A 8 -37.16 -8.97 -1.38
N THR A 9 -36.26 -9.86 -0.97
CA THR A 9 -35.19 -9.54 -0.02
C THR A 9 -34.19 -8.62 -0.70
N THR A 10 -34.42 -7.31 -0.65
CA THR A 10 -33.40 -6.30 -0.97
C THR A 10 -32.31 -6.33 0.10
N SER A 11 -31.33 -7.23 -0.04
CA SER A 11 -30.01 -7.07 0.59
C SER A 11 -29.20 -6.02 -0.19
N ALA A 12 -29.74 -4.81 -0.26
CA ALA A 12 -29.03 -3.63 -0.75
C ALA A 12 -28.30 -3.02 0.45
N GLY A 13 -27.15 -3.58 0.81
CA GLY A 13 -26.36 -3.05 1.93
C GLY A 13 -25.47 -4.01 2.68
N GLU A 14 -25.15 -5.20 2.15
CA GLU A 14 -24.06 -5.99 2.72
C GLU A 14 -22.76 -5.22 2.51
N LEU A 15 -22.39 -4.43 3.53
CA LEU A 15 -21.19 -3.61 3.59
C LEU A 15 -19.99 -4.52 3.39
N LYS A 16 -19.56 -4.66 2.13
CA LYS A 16 -18.30 -5.29 1.75
C LYS A 16 -17.23 -4.65 2.62
N ALA A 17 -16.70 -5.42 3.57
CA ALA A 17 -15.70 -4.93 4.51
C ALA A 17 -14.58 -4.24 3.73
N LYS A 18 -14.33 -2.97 4.04
CA LYS A 18 -13.31 -2.15 3.38
C LYS A 18 -11.97 -2.85 3.59
N ARG A 19 -11.35 -3.33 2.51
CA ARG A 19 -10.11 -4.12 2.57
C ARG A 19 -9.05 -3.36 3.37
N SER A 20 -8.48 -4.01 4.38
CA SER A 20 -7.45 -3.40 5.22
C SER A 20 -6.25 -3.00 4.37
N ARG A 21 -5.77 -1.77 4.55
CA ARG A 21 -4.57 -1.29 3.86
C ARG A 21 -3.36 -1.93 4.52
N ILE A 22 -2.52 -2.58 3.71
CA ILE A 22 -1.23 -3.11 4.18
C ILE A 22 -0.37 -1.93 4.63
N SER A 23 -0.01 -1.87 5.91
CA SER A 23 0.99 -0.92 6.38
C SER A 23 2.36 -1.38 5.86
N LEU A 24 3.02 -0.50 5.13
CA LEU A 24 4.36 -0.75 4.60
C LEU A 24 5.39 -0.11 5.50
N PHE A 25 6.32 -0.93 6.00
CA PHE A 25 7.50 -0.46 6.73
C PHE A 25 8.31 0.53 5.88
N ILE A 26 8.90 1.53 6.54
CA ILE A 26 9.68 2.59 5.91
C ILE A 26 10.85 2.00 5.11
N GLU A 27 11.50 0.94 5.63
CA GLU A 27 12.58 0.23 4.94
C GLU A 27 12.15 -0.30 3.57
N LYS A 28 10.99 -0.97 3.49
CA LYS A 28 10.46 -1.49 2.22
C LYS A 28 10.14 -0.37 1.22
N LYS A 29 9.66 0.78 1.71
CA LYS A 29 9.47 1.96 0.87
C LYS A 29 10.81 2.53 0.38
N LEU A 30 11.81 2.57 1.24
CA LEU A 30 13.15 3.05 0.89
C LEU A 30 13.83 2.14 -0.15
N VAL A 31 13.71 0.82 0.00
CA VAL A 31 14.22 -0.14 -1.00
C VAL A 31 13.54 0.07 -2.36
N THR A 32 12.22 0.32 -2.38
CA THR A 32 11.49 0.65 -3.62
C THR A 32 12.08 1.88 -4.31
N VAL A 33 12.38 2.95 -3.55
CA VAL A 33 13.00 4.17 -4.07
C VAL A 33 14.41 3.88 -4.60
N LYS A 34 15.24 3.16 -3.85
CA LYS A 34 16.60 2.79 -4.27
C LYS A 34 16.61 1.96 -5.56
N CYS A 35 15.72 0.98 -5.70
CA CYS A 35 15.61 0.20 -6.93
C CYS A 35 15.20 1.07 -8.12
N GLN A 36 14.28 2.01 -7.93
CA GLN A 36 13.88 2.91 -9.02
C GLN A 36 15.02 3.86 -9.43
N GLU A 37 15.80 4.36 -8.47
CA GLU A 37 17.01 5.17 -8.74
C GLU A 37 18.11 4.38 -9.44
N GLY A 38 18.21 3.08 -9.16
CA GLY A 38 19.08 2.14 -9.88
C GLY A 38 18.62 1.81 -11.31
N GLY A 39 17.55 2.43 -11.80
CA GLY A 39 17.02 2.22 -13.15
C GLY A 39 16.12 0.98 -13.28
N ASN A 40 15.77 0.31 -12.18
CA ASN A 40 14.86 -0.83 -12.25
C ASN A 40 13.43 -0.36 -12.58
N GLY A 41 12.81 -1.00 -13.57
CA GLY A 41 11.42 -0.74 -13.93
C GLY A 41 10.43 -1.14 -12.84
N ALA A 42 9.26 -0.48 -12.81
CA ALA A 42 8.22 -0.75 -11.82
C ALA A 42 7.79 -2.23 -11.78
N ASN A 43 7.72 -2.91 -12.93
CA ASN A 43 7.38 -4.34 -12.99
C ASN A 43 8.40 -5.23 -12.27
N PHE A 44 9.70 -4.93 -12.42
CA PHE A 44 10.74 -5.64 -11.69
C PHE A 44 10.56 -5.45 -10.18
N ILE A 45 10.37 -4.21 -9.74
CA ILE A 45 10.22 -3.85 -8.32
C ILE A 45 8.97 -4.53 -7.72
N THR A 46 7.85 -4.54 -8.43
CA THR A 46 6.62 -5.21 -7.97
C THR A 46 6.81 -6.70 -7.74
N ARG A 47 7.59 -7.37 -8.61
CA ARG A 47 7.88 -8.81 -8.48
C ARG A 47 8.86 -9.08 -7.36
N THR A 48 9.95 -8.31 -7.28
CA THR A 48 10.99 -8.48 -6.26
C THR A 48 10.48 -8.21 -4.86
N LEU A 49 9.69 -7.14 -4.67
CA LEU A 49 9.19 -6.75 -3.36
C LEU A 49 7.80 -7.31 -3.03
N GLN A 50 7.19 -8.05 -3.98
CA GLN A 50 5.82 -8.56 -3.92
C GLN A 50 4.82 -7.47 -3.55
N LEU A 51 4.96 -6.31 -4.20
CA LEU A 51 4.11 -5.15 -3.95
C LEU A 51 3.15 -4.93 -5.12
N PRO A 52 1.89 -4.52 -4.85
CA PRO A 52 1.01 -4.06 -5.90
C PRO A 52 1.63 -2.89 -6.66
N GLN A 53 1.39 -2.85 -7.97
CA GLN A 53 1.90 -1.78 -8.84
C GLN A 53 1.44 -0.38 -8.38
N SER A 54 0.20 -0.26 -7.91
CA SER A 54 -0.33 0.98 -7.35
C SER A 54 0.50 1.46 -6.15
N THR A 55 0.91 0.54 -5.28
CA THR A 55 1.74 0.81 -4.12
C THR A 55 3.14 1.28 -4.52
N VAL A 56 3.77 0.60 -5.47
CA VAL A 56 5.09 1.01 -6.00
C VAL A 56 5.01 2.42 -6.61
N SER A 57 3.96 2.71 -7.39
CA SER A 57 3.74 4.03 -7.97
C SER A 57 3.60 5.12 -6.90
N ILE A 58 2.81 4.87 -5.84
CA ILE A 58 2.65 5.81 -4.73
C ILE A 58 3.98 6.07 -4.02
N VAL A 59 4.74 5.01 -3.74
CA VAL A 59 6.04 5.13 -3.05
C VAL A 59 7.04 5.92 -3.89
N ILE A 60 7.10 5.68 -5.20
CA ILE A 60 7.96 6.44 -6.13
C ILE A 60 7.54 7.92 -6.16
N LYS A 61 6.24 8.22 -6.27
CA LYS A 61 5.74 9.61 -6.21
C LYS A 61 6.08 10.30 -4.90
N GLN A 62 6.13 9.54 -3.79
CA GLN A 62 6.44 10.03 -2.46
C GLN A 62 7.92 9.88 -2.09
N ALA A 63 8.83 9.60 -3.04
CA ALA A 63 10.23 9.27 -2.76
C ALA A 63 10.92 10.30 -1.85
N ALA A 64 10.72 11.59 -2.10
CA ALA A 64 11.30 12.66 -1.27
C ALA A 64 10.80 12.61 0.19
N SER A 65 9.52 12.34 0.40
CA SER A 65 8.94 12.21 1.74
C SER A 65 9.43 10.95 2.45
N VAL A 66 9.57 9.84 1.73
CA VAL A 66 10.10 8.57 2.26
C VAL A 66 11.55 8.75 2.73
N LYS A 67 12.38 9.47 1.97
CA LYS A 67 13.77 9.78 2.36
C LYS A 67 13.82 10.63 3.62
N LYS A 68 13.05 11.72 3.69
CA LYS A 68 12.96 12.58 4.89
C LYS A 68 12.45 11.81 6.11
N ALA A 69 11.48 10.93 5.93
CA ALA A 69 10.96 10.09 7.02
C ALA A 69 12.02 9.10 7.52
N CYS A 70 12.86 8.55 6.64
CA CYS A 70 13.99 7.70 7.01
C CYS A 70 15.05 8.47 7.81
N GLU A 71 15.40 9.68 7.37
CA GLU A 71 16.33 10.57 8.10
C GLU A 71 15.78 10.93 9.47
N THR A 72 14.49 11.29 9.55
CA THR A 72 13.81 11.64 10.81
C THR A 72 13.74 10.43 11.75
N ALA A 73 13.47 9.24 11.23
CA ALA A 73 13.48 8.01 12.02
C ALA A 73 14.88 7.70 12.57
N PHE A 74 15.93 7.93 11.77
CA PHE A 74 17.32 7.75 12.19
C PHE A 74 17.74 8.79 13.25
N ILE A 75 17.26 10.03 13.15
CA ILE A 75 17.54 11.11 14.11
C ILE A 75 16.80 10.90 15.44
N LEU A 76 15.57 10.37 15.41
CA LEU A 76 14.74 10.12 16.61
C LEU A 76 15.13 8.84 17.37
N THR A 77 15.97 7.99 16.79
CA THR A 77 16.65 6.91 17.52
C THR A 77 18.12 7.27 17.72
N PRO A 78 18.50 8.11 18.70
CA PRO A 78 19.87 8.14 19.18
C PRO A 78 20.10 6.82 19.95
N SER A 79 20.27 5.71 19.24
CA SER A 79 20.71 4.46 19.85
C SER A 79 22.21 4.49 19.93
N THR A 80 22.69 4.48 21.17
CA THR A 80 24.06 4.32 21.59
C THR A 80 24.78 3.25 20.77
N ARG A 81 25.97 3.65 20.34
CA ARG A 81 27.07 2.96 19.67
C ARG A 81 27.21 1.46 19.97
#